data_AF-A0A0Q5ZH53-F1
#
_entry.id   AF-A0A0Q5ZH53-F1
#
_cell.length_a   1.000
_cell.length_b   1.000
_cell.length_c   1.000
_cell.angle_alpha   90.00
_cell.angle_beta   90.00
_cell.angle_gamma   90.00
#
_symmetry.space_group_name_H-M   'P 1'
#
loop_
_entity.id
_entity.type
_entity.pdbx_description
1 polymer ?
#
loop_
_entity_poly.entity_id
_entity_poly.type
_entity_poly.pdbx_seq_one_letter_code
_entity_poly.pdbx_strand_id
1 'polypeptide(L)'
;MKPLLFLLFSVFAFGQNVELLKKVNGISETEAEKLNAVMLPDFKLIDSYRQGLTTHYTYLPKNAEDNEVKNCKLGNPCDRKIMINYNNKNSVFNFESATGEAEPLKQFWVTYVQAEGGEKKVYTYKNREDKIWLNFFNVGRRWMIKNMSQNPQPW
;
A
#
# COMPACT_ATOMS: atom_id res chain seq x y z
N MET A 1 -23.23 -31.18 -16.86
CA MET A 1 -23.64 -30.08 -15.96
C MET A 1 -22.39 -29.33 -15.48
N LYS A 2 -22.28 -28.06 -15.89
CA LYS A 2 -21.46 -26.92 -15.42
C LYS A 2 -20.20 -27.19 -14.55
N PRO A 3 -18.99 -26.98 -15.13
CA PRO A 3 -17.84 -26.40 -14.42
C PRO A 3 -17.51 -24.96 -14.93
N LEU A 4 -18.38 -24.33 -15.72
CA LEU A 4 -18.10 -23.01 -16.33
C LEU A 4 -18.33 -21.80 -15.40
N LEU A 5 -18.83 -21.98 -14.17
CA LEU A 5 -19.11 -20.85 -13.28
C LEU A 5 -17.91 -20.35 -12.46
N PHE A 6 -16.82 -21.12 -12.37
CA PHE A 6 -15.67 -20.75 -11.53
C PHE A 6 -14.68 -19.79 -12.20
N LEU A 7 -14.72 -19.64 -13.52
CA LEU A 7 -13.80 -18.77 -14.27
C LEU A 7 -14.22 -17.30 -14.33
N LEU A 8 -15.45 -16.97 -13.94
CA LEU A 8 -15.92 -15.58 -13.95
C LEU A 8 -15.57 -14.82 -12.67
N PHE A 9 -15.40 -15.49 -11.52
CA PHE A 9 -15.05 -14.80 -10.27
C PHE A 9 -13.56 -14.46 -10.12
N SER A 10 -12.67 -15.13 -10.88
CA SER A 10 -11.24 -14.84 -10.85
C SER A 10 -10.84 -13.66 -11.74
N VAL A 11 -11.67 -13.18 -12.66
CA VAL A 11 -11.31 -12.05 -13.54
C VAL A 11 -11.74 -10.70 -12.93
N PHE A 12 -12.81 -10.65 -12.14
CA PHE A 12 -13.29 -9.41 -11.51
C PHE A 12 -12.37 -8.89 -10.40
N ALA A 13 -11.73 -9.77 -9.63
CA ALA A 13 -10.84 -9.35 -8.54
C ALA A 13 -9.51 -8.77 -9.05
N PHE A 14 -9.02 -9.23 -10.20
CA PHE A 14 -7.77 -8.74 -10.78
C PHE A 14 -7.94 -7.38 -11.49
N GLY A 15 -9.10 -7.14 -12.13
CA GLY A 15 -9.37 -5.88 -12.82
C GLY A 15 -9.52 -4.66 -11.89
N GLN A 16 -10.28 -4.81 -10.79
CA GLN A 16 -10.53 -3.69 -9.85
C GLN A 16 -9.27 -3.23 -9.12
N ASN A 17 -8.37 -4.15 -8.79
CA ASN A 17 -7.16 -3.83 -8.04
C ASN A 17 -6.13 -3.09 -8.89
N VAL A 18 -6.06 -3.38 -10.19
CA VAL A 18 -5.25 -2.61 -11.15
C VAL A 18 -5.80 -1.19 -11.30
N GLU A 19 -7.13 -1.01 -11.34
CA GLU A 19 -7.74 0.33 -11.40
C GLU A 19 -7.45 1.19 -10.15
N LEU A 20 -7.43 0.59 -8.96
CA LEU A 20 -7.05 1.31 -7.74
C LEU A 20 -5.60 1.76 -7.77
N LEU A 21 -4.69 0.92 -8.27
CA LEU A 21 -3.29 1.29 -8.48
C LEU A 21 -3.14 2.43 -9.49
N LYS A 22 -4.00 2.52 -10.52
CA LYS A 22 -4.04 3.63 -11.47
C LYS A 22 -4.53 4.96 -10.87
N LYS A 23 -5.05 4.95 -9.64
CA LYS A 23 -5.57 6.13 -8.94
C LYS A 23 -4.89 6.35 -7.59
N VAL A 24 -3.62 5.96 -7.40
CA VAL A 24 -2.94 6.20 -6.12
C VAL A 24 -2.80 7.69 -5.74
N ASN A 25 -3.10 8.61 -6.66
CA ASN A 25 -3.22 10.05 -6.41
C ASN A 25 -4.66 10.50 -6.63
N GLY A 26 -5.15 11.42 -5.80
CA GLY A 26 -6.44 12.08 -6.00
C GLY A 26 -7.66 11.27 -5.53
N ILE A 27 -7.48 10.31 -4.63
CA ILE A 27 -8.55 9.40 -4.19
C ILE A 27 -9.28 9.90 -2.95
N SER A 28 -10.51 9.40 -2.77
CA SER A 28 -11.25 9.55 -1.52
C SER A 28 -10.65 8.69 -0.40
N GLU A 29 -11.04 8.97 0.84
CA GLU A 29 -10.65 8.14 1.99
C GLU A 29 -11.10 6.68 1.84
N THR A 30 -12.33 6.44 1.38
CA THR A 30 -12.85 5.09 1.14
C THR A 30 -12.04 4.33 0.08
N GLU A 31 -11.56 5.02 -0.95
CA GLU A 31 -10.67 4.40 -1.94
C GLU A 31 -9.27 4.15 -1.38
N ALA A 32 -8.76 5.02 -0.50
CA ALA A 32 -7.50 4.81 0.20
C ALA A 32 -7.57 3.57 1.13
N GLU A 33 -8.69 3.39 1.84
CA GLU A 33 -8.93 2.20 2.66
C GLU A 33 -9.00 0.92 1.81
N LYS A 34 -9.65 0.97 0.64
CA LYS A 34 -9.67 -0.15 -0.31
C LYS A 34 -8.26 -0.47 -0.82
N LEU A 35 -7.47 0.53 -1.19
CA LEU A 35 -6.08 0.35 -1.60
C LEU A 35 -5.25 -0.30 -0.49
N ASN A 36 -5.43 0.14 0.77
CA ASN A 36 -4.75 -0.45 1.92
C ASN A 36 -5.15 -1.92 2.13
N ALA A 37 -6.43 -2.26 1.96
CA ALA A 37 -6.91 -3.63 2.07
C ALA A 37 -6.37 -4.54 0.96
N VAL A 38 -6.18 -4.02 -0.26
CA VAL A 38 -5.51 -4.73 -1.36
C VAL A 38 -4.03 -4.92 -1.06
N MET A 39 -3.38 -3.89 -0.49
CA MET A 39 -1.97 -3.95 -0.12
C MET A 39 -1.72 -4.94 1.02
N LEU A 40 -2.61 -4.99 2.02
CA LEU A 40 -2.42 -5.71 3.27
C LEU A 40 -3.64 -6.59 3.62
N PRO A 41 -3.96 -7.62 2.81
CA PRO A 41 -5.17 -8.42 2.97
C PRO A 41 -5.27 -9.14 4.31
N ASP A 42 -4.14 -9.49 4.93
CA ASP A 42 -4.08 -10.21 6.20
C ASP A 42 -3.83 -9.30 7.42
N PHE A 43 -3.99 -7.99 7.22
CA PHE A 43 -3.80 -7.00 8.28
C PHE A 43 -5.13 -6.32 8.66
N LYS A 44 -5.17 -5.76 9.86
CA LYS A 44 -6.25 -4.92 10.39
C LYS A 44 -5.70 -3.55 10.72
N LEU A 45 -6.48 -2.51 10.42
CA LEU A 45 -6.19 -1.16 10.89
C LEU A 45 -6.33 -1.15 12.41
N ILE A 46 -5.29 -0.71 13.11
CA ILE A 46 -5.34 -0.56 14.56
C ILE A 46 -5.42 0.89 14.98
N ASP A 47 -4.78 1.80 14.25
CA ASP A 47 -4.71 3.21 14.61
C ASP A 47 -4.59 4.08 13.37
N SER A 48 -5.11 5.31 13.46
CA SER A 48 -5.00 6.32 12.41
C SER A 48 -4.92 7.71 13.01
N TYR A 49 -3.97 8.51 12.58
CA TYR A 49 -3.81 9.88 13.04
C TYR A 49 -3.33 10.80 11.93
N ARG A 50 -3.59 12.10 12.08
CA ARG A 50 -3.15 13.12 11.14
C ARG A 50 -2.03 13.96 11.74
N GLN A 51 -0.93 14.13 11.01
CA GLN A 51 0.18 15.01 11.35
C GLN A 51 0.40 16.01 10.19
N GLY A 52 -0.02 17.25 10.39
CA GLY A 52 -0.01 18.26 9.33
C GLY A 52 -0.91 17.86 8.15
N LEU A 53 -0.32 17.74 6.96
CA LEU A 53 -1.03 17.27 5.75
C LEU A 53 -0.95 15.75 5.56
N THR A 54 -0.29 15.01 6.44
CA THR A 54 -0.14 13.56 6.29
C THR A 54 -1.13 12.83 7.19
N THR A 55 -1.93 11.93 6.62
CA THR A 55 -2.69 10.92 7.37
C THR A 55 -1.87 9.64 7.43
N HIS A 56 -1.70 9.12 8.64
CA HIS A 56 -0.99 7.89 8.94
C HIS A 56 -1.99 6.82 9.32
N TYR A 57 -1.88 5.64 8.70
CA TYR A 57 -2.60 4.45 9.07
C TYR A 57 -1.61 3.40 9.57
N THR A 58 -1.89 2.80 10.73
CA THR A 58 -1.07 1.75 11.33
C THR A 58 -1.81 0.43 11.29
N TYR A 59 -1.18 -0.56 10.68
CA TYR A 59 -1.71 -1.90 10.48
C TYR A 59 -0.92 -2.93 11.26
N LEU A 60 -1.62 -3.95 11.75
CA LEU A 60 -1.05 -5.18 12.31
C LEU A 60 -1.67 -6.42 11.68
N PRO A 61 -0.99 -7.58 11.71
CA PRO A 61 -1.61 -8.84 11.32
C PRO A 61 -2.94 -9.05 12.04
N LYS A 62 -3.94 -9.62 11.36
CA LYS A 62 -5.27 -9.87 11.95
C LYS A 62 -5.19 -10.70 13.23
N ASN A 63 -4.23 -11.63 13.30
CA ASN A 63 -3.94 -12.47 14.45
C ASN A 63 -3.12 -11.79 15.57
N ALA A 64 -2.82 -10.49 15.47
CA ALA A 64 -2.17 -9.75 16.55
C ALA A 64 -3.02 -9.74 17.82
N GLU A 65 -2.38 -10.10 18.93
CA GLU A 65 -2.99 -10.14 20.26
C GLU A 65 -3.35 -8.73 20.77
N ASP A 66 -4.33 -8.64 21.66
CA ASP A 66 -4.80 -7.35 22.18
C ASP A 66 -3.70 -6.57 22.90
N ASN A 67 -2.79 -7.25 23.59
CA ASN A 67 -1.64 -6.63 24.23
C ASN A 67 -0.66 -6.02 23.21
N GLU A 68 -0.44 -6.68 22.08
CA GLU A 68 0.37 -6.14 20.99
C GLU A 68 -0.29 -4.89 20.41
N VAL A 69 -1.59 -4.97 20.09
CA VAL A 69 -2.37 -3.82 19.59
C VAL A 69 -2.26 -2.63 20.54
N LYS A 70 -2.48 -2.86 21.85
CA LYS A 70 -2.40 -1.82 22.89
C LYS A 70 -0.99 -1.22 22.96
N ASN A 71 0.05 -2.05 22.93
CA ASN A 71 1.43 -1.57 22.95
C ASN A 71 1.75 -0.71 21.73
N CYS A 72 1.35 -1.13 20.53
CA CYS A 72 1.60 -0.37 19.30
C CYS A 72 0.87 0.99 19.32
N LYS A 73 -0.36 1.05 19.85
CA LYS A 73 -1.12 2.31 20.03
C LYS A 73 -0.46 3.29 21.01
N LEU A 74 0.27 2.78 22.00
CA LEU A 74 0.99 3.60 22.99
C LEU A 74 2.34 4.12 22.46
N GLY A 75 2.68 3.84 21.20
CA GLY A 75 3.96 4.25 20.60
C GLY A 75 5.14 3.35 20.95
N ASN A 76 4.91 2.20 21.60
CA ASN A 76 5.97 1.24 21.87
C ASN A 76 6.49 0.59 20.57
N PRO A 77 7.74 0.08 20.56
CA PRO A 77 8.26 -0.70 19.45
C PRO A 77 7.33 -1.86 19.09
N CYS A 78 7.09 -2.01 17.80
CA CYS A 78 6.06 -2.88 17.26
C CYS A 78 6.57 -3.35 15.90
N ASP A 79 7.19 -4.52 15.88
CA ASP A 79 8.03 -4.95 14.74
C ASP A 79 7.21 -5.32 13.52
N ARG A 80 6.02 -5.89 13.75
CA ARG A 80 5.12 -6.37 12.69
C ARG A 80 4.21 -5.30 12.09
N LYS A 81 4.37 -4.04 12.53
CA LYS A 81 3.52 -2.97 12.02
C LYS A 81 3.89 -2.60 10.60
N ILE A 82 2.85 -2.31 9.83
CA ILE A 82 2.98 -1.62 8.56
C ILE A 82 2.30 -0.27 8.70
N MET A 83 3.03 0.78 8.35
CA MET A 83 2.51 2.14 8.30
C MET A 83 2.25 2.52 6.85
N ILE A 84 1.06 3.02 6.57
CA ILE A 84 0.71 3.60 5.27
C ILE A 84 0.42 5.09 5.47
N ASN A 85 1.05 5.92 4.65
CA ASN A 85 0.96 7.36 4.72
C ASN A 85 0.31 7.91 3.45
N TYR A 86 -0.60 8.86 3.64
CA TYR A 86 -1.23 9.62 2.56
C TYR A 86 -1.06 11.10 2.80
N ASN A 87 -0.72 11.87 1.77
CA ASN A 87 -0.88 13.31 1.80
C ASN A 87 -2.36 13.65 1.57
N ASN A 88 -2.99 14.23 2.58
CA ASN A 88 -4.39 14.62 2.62
C ASN A 88 -4.53 16.15 2.57
N LYS A 89 -5.07 16.64 1.46
CA LYS A 89 -5.45 18.03 1.27
C LYS A 89 -6.93 18.09 0.89
N ASN A 90 -7.75 18.75 1.72
CA ASN A 90 -9.20 18.92 1.47
C ASN A 90 -9.93 17.58 1.18
N SER A 91 -9.64 16.55 1.97
CA SER A 91 -10.21 15.20 1.81
C SER A 91 -9.83 14.48 0.52
N VAL A 92 -8.80 14.98 -0.18
CA VAL A 92 -8.16 14.31 -1.31
C VAL A 92 -6.89 13.64 -0.80
N PHE A 93 -6.83 12.32 -0.92
CA PHE A 93 -5.74 11.48 -0.46
C PHE A 93 -4.82 11.16 -1.64
N ASN A 94 -3.53 11.39 -1.46
CA ASN A 94 -2.47 10.94 -2.37
C ASN A 94 -1.58 9.97 -1.60
N PHE A 95 -1.47 8.74 -2.07
CA PHE A 95 -0.59 7.74 -1.48
C PHE A 95 0.83 8.29 -1.44
N GLU A 96 1.46 8.30 -0.27
CA GLU A 96 2.83 8.80 -0.10
C GLU A 96 3.80 7.62 0.05
N SER A 97 3.51 6.72 0.98
CA SER A 97 4.38 5.58 1.25
C SER A 97 3.69 4.47 2.03
N ALA A 98 4.25 3.26 1.95
CA ALA A 98 3.99 2.17 2.88
C ALA A 98 5.32 1.64 3.40
N THR A 99 5.49 1.49 4.72
CA THR A 99 6.74 1.04 5.36
C THR A 99 6.46 0.00 6.43
N GLY A 100 7.21 -1.11 6.42
CA GLY A 100 7.09 -2.13 7.46
C GLY A 100 7.80 -3.44 7.09
N GLU A 101 7.17 -4.56 7.43
CA GLU A 101 7.67 -5.91 7.13
C GLU A 101 7.82 -6.16 5.62
N ALA A 102 8.78 -7.03 5.29
CA ALA A 102 9.15 -7.34 3.91
C ALA A 102 8.04 -8.06 3.15
N GLU A 103 7.56 -9.16 3.71
CA GLU A 103 6.77 -10.14 2.96
C GLU A 103 5.45 -9.59 2.43
N PRO A 104 4.64 -8.87 3.24
CA PRO A 104 3.37 -8.33 2.76
C PRO A 104 3.57 -7.29 1.66
N LEU A 105 4.55 -6.39 1.82
CA LEU A 105 4.83 -5.35 0.83
C LEU A 105 5.41 -5.93 -0.46
N LYS A 106 6.27 -6.95 -0.37
CA LYS A 106 6.77 -7.69 -1.54
C LYS A 106 5.64 -8.39 -2.29
N GLN A 107 4.73 -9.05 -1.57
CA GLN A 107 3.62 -9.77 -2.18
C GLN A 107 2.70 -8.82 -2.96
N PHE A 108 2.34 -7.68 -2.37
CA PHE A 108 1.60 -6.63 -3.09
C PHE A 108 2.36 -6.16 -4.33
N TRP A 109 3.67 -5.90 -4.19
CA TRP A 109 4.51 -5.43 -5.29
C TRP A 109 4.54 -6.41 -6.48
N VAL A 110 4.80 -7.69 -6.20
CA VAL A 110 4.89 -8.73 -7.25
C VAL A 110 3.52 -8.97 -7.90
N THR A 111 2.45 -8.99 -7.11
CA THR A 111 1.12 -9.36 -7.61
C THR A 111 0.47 -8.26 -8.44
N TYR A 112 0.52 -7.01 -7.94
CA TYR A 112 -0.30 -5.93 -8.48
C TYR A 112 0.50 -4.86 -9.22
N VAL A 113 1.76 -4.63 -8.81
CA VAL A 113 2.60 -3.59 -9.44
C VAL A 113 3.35 -4.14 -10.66
N GLN A 114 3.75 -5.42 -10.65
CA GLN A 114 4.32 -6.15 -11.79
C GLN A 114 5.49 -5.41 -12.49
N ALA A 115 6.45 -4.93 -11.70
CA ALA A 115 7.61 -4.19 -12.22
C ALA A 115 8.57 -5.08 -13.04
N GLU A 116 9.13 -4.54 -14.13
CA GLU A 116 10.21 -5.17 -14.90
C GLU A 116 11.59 -4.93 -14.28
N GLY A 117 12.52 -5.90 -14.44
CA GLY A 117 13.97 -5.77 -14.33
C GLY A 117 14.55 -4.83 -13.27
N GLY A 118 14.97 -5.38 -12.12
CA GLY A 118 15.61 -4.61 -11.05
C GLY A 118 17.10 -4.35 -11.29
N GLU A 119 17.47 -3.12 -11.65
CA GLU A 119 18.82 -2.64 -11.34
C GLU A 119 18.90 -2.17 -9.88
N LYS A 120 19.96 -2.60 -9.17
CA LYS A 120 20.48 -2.02 -7.92
C LYS A 120 19.41 -1.66 -6.86
N LYS A 121 19.01 -2.64 -6.04
CA LYS A 121 18.36 -2.45 -4.72
C LYS A 121 17.00 -1.71 -4.71
N VAL A 122 16.52 -1.22 -5.84
CA VAL A 122 15.25 -0.51 -6.01
C VAL A 122 14.50 -1.12 -7.18
N TYR A 123 13.26 -1.53 -6.96
CA TYR A 123 12.34 -1.92 -8.01
C TYR A 123 11.44 -0.74 -8.32
N THR A 124 11.26 -0.42 -9.60
CA THR A 124 10.53 0.77 -10.03
C THR A 124 9.35 0.39 -10.90
N TYR A 125 8.21 1.03 -10.66
CA TYR A 125 7.04 0.99 -11.52
C TYR A 125 6.71 2.39 -12.00
N LYS A 126 6.44 2.51 -13.30
CA LYS A 126 6.12 3.75 -13.98
C LYS A 126 4.95 3.53 -14.92
N ASN A 127 3.83 4.19 -14.66
CA ASN A 127 2.73 4.33 -15.62
C ASN A 127 2.63 5.79 -16.04
N ARG A 128 3.03 6.06 -17.29
CA ARG A 128 3.04 7.42 -17.87
C ARG A 128 1.65 7.99 -18.11
N GLU A 129 0.71 7.14 -18.53
CA GLU A 129 -0.67 7.54 -18.84
C GLU A 129 -1.35 8.12 -17.60
N ASP A 130 -1.25 7.38 -16.49
CA ASP A 130 -1.85 7.77 -15.20
C ASP A 130 -0.91 8.63 -14.34
N LYS A 131 0.30 8.93 -14.82
CA LYS A 131 1.35 9.68 -14.11
C LYS A 131 1.68 9.09 -12.72
N ILE A 132 1.86 7.78 -12.63
CA ILE A 132 2.19 7.06 -11.39
C ILE A 132 3.57 6.44 -11.38
N TRP A 133 4.45 6.98 -10.55
CA TRP A 133 5.78 6.45 -10.31
C TRP A 133 5.89 5.95 -8.87
N LEU A 134 6.07 4.64 -8.71
CA LEU A 134 6.32 4.00 -7.42
C LEU A 134 7.72 3.37 -7.40
N ASN A 135 8.38 3.43 -6.25
CA ASN A 135 9.62 2.71 -5.99
C ASN A 135 9.44 1.77 -4.80
N PHE A 136 10.06 0.59 -4.88
CA PHE A 136 10.11 -0.39 -3.80
C PHE A 136 11.55 -0.73 -3.46
N PHE A 137 11.93 -0.53 -2.20
CA PHE A 137 13.31 -0.72 -1.77
C PHE A 137 13.40 -1.05 -0.29
N ASN A 138 14.57 -1.55 0.08
CA ASN A 138 14.93 -1.80 1.47
C ASN A 138 15.49 -0.52 2.10
N VAL A 139 14.96 -0.14 3.27
CA VAL A 139 15.43 0.98 4.09
C VAL A 139 15.88 0.43 5.45
N GLY A 140 17.16 0.05 5.53
CA GLY A 140 17.76 -0.48 6.75
C GLY A 140 17.20 -1.86 7.13
N ARG A 141 16.31 -1.90 8.13
CA ARG A 141 15.66 -3.13 8.61
C ARG A 141 14.23 -3.32 8.08
N ARG A 142 13.73 -2.39 7.26
CA ARG A 142 12.34 -2.39 6.77
C ARG A 142 12.28 -2.30 5.25
N TRP A 143 11.12 -2.62 4.70
CA TRP A 143 10.81 -2.41 3.29
C TRP A 143 9.88 -1.22 3.15
N MET A 144 10.05 -0.49 2.05
CA MET A 144 9.26 0.69 1.75
C MET A 144 8.82 0.71 0.31
N ILE A 145 7.53 0.99 0.11
CA ILE A 145 6.97 1.48 -1.15
C ILE A 145 6.88 3.00 -1.00
N LYS A 146 7.39 3.75 -1.98
CA LYS A 146 7.33 5.21 -2.00
C LYS A 146 6.74 5.71 -3.31
N ASN A 147 5.79 6.63 -3.21
CA ASN A 147 5.28 7.36 -4.35
C ASN A 147 6.25 8.49 -4.73
N MET A 148 6.74 8.43 -5.96
CA MET A 148 7.69 9.37 -6.54
C MET A 148 7.02 10.30 -7.56
N SER A 149 5.71 10.17 -7.79
CA SER A 149 4.96 10.92 -8.81
C SER A 149 4.97 12.44 -8.62
N GLN A 150 5.26 12.90 -7.41
CA GLN A 150 5.33 14.32 -7.06
C GLN A 150 6.75 14.91 -7.20
N ASN A 151 7.76 14.08 -7.49
CA ASN A 151 9.13 14.59 -7.67
C ASN A 151 9.29 15.25 -9.06
N PRO A 152 10.05 16.36 -9.15
CA PRO A 152 10.22 17.14 -10.38
C PRO A 152 11.03 16.44 -11.48
N GLN A 153 11.44 15.18 -11.28
CA GLN A 153 12.14 14.41 -12.32
C GLN A 153 11.12 13.89 -13.33
N PRO A 154 11.27 14.22 -14.63
CA PRO A 154 10.21 14.03 -15.60
C PRO A 154 10.11 12.58 -16.07
N TRP A 155 8.89 12.29 -16.50
CA TRP A 155 8.44 11.10 -17.20
C TRP A 155 9.15 10.87 -18.53
#